data_AF-A0A3N0Z5Q8-F1
#
_entry.id   AF-A0A3N0Z5Q8-F1
#
_cell.length_a   1.000
_cell.length_b   1.000
_cell.length_c   1.000
_cell.angle_alpha   90.00
_cell.angle_beta   90.00
_cell.angle_gamma   90.00
#
_symmetry.space_group_name_H-M   'P 1'
#
loop_
_entity.id
_entity.type
_entity.pdbx_description
1 polymer ?
#
loop_
_entity_poly.entity_id
_entity_poly.type
_entity_poly.pdbx_seq_one_letter_code
_entity_poly.pdbx_strand_id
1 'polypeptide(L)'
;MLQVMSRPSMNSQPSHARTDSHRLTLDLNTVNEWIHLSERNIVITDTFPKLQLYPDHPDRFDYPQVLCRESVSDRRCYWEIEWSGECVSISVSYKSISRKGGGKECLFGYNDQSWSLICSLDGYSFIHNNIRTHLPVEPIISRTVNEKKHYRVGVYVDHSAGTLSFYSFSGDTMILIHTVQTTFTQPLYPGFWINYESSVKLC
;
A
#
# COMPACT_ATOMS: atom_id res chain seq x y z
N MET A 1 -8.91 -23.21 -7.17
CA MET A 1 -8.34 -23.72 -5.91
C MET A 1 -7.73 -22.53 -5.20
N LEU A 2 -8.37 -22.02 -4.14
CA LEU A 2 -7.84 -20.89 -3.36
C LEU A 2 -6.58 -21.36 -2.63
N GLN A 3 -5.44 -20.72 -2.88
CA GLN A 3 -4.20 -21.04 -2.18
C GLN A 3 -4.28 -20.42 -0.78
N VAL A 4 -4.68 -21.24 0.19
CA VAL A 4 -4.65 -20.88 1.61
C VAL A 4 -3.19 -20.94 2.05
N MET A 5 -2.58 -19.79 2.30
CA MET A 5 -1.27 -19.73 2.94
C MET A 5 -1.45 -19.34 4.40
N SER A 6 -0.82 -20.09 5.30
CA SER A 6 -0.58 -19.64 6.68
C SER A 6 0.21 -18.35 6.65
N ARG A 7 0.04 -17.46 7.65
CA ARG A 7 0.94 -16.30 7.82
C ARG A 7 2.39 -16.78 7.67
N PRO A 8 3.25 -16.10 6.88
CA PRO A 8 4.63 -16.51 6.73
C PRO A 8 5.25 -16.72 8.11
N SER A 9 5.72 -17.94 8.39
CA SER A 9 6.49 -18.23 9.60
C SER A 9 7.76 -17.37 9.56
N MET A 10 7.85 -16.38 10.44
CA MET A 10 9.09 -15.62 10.66
C MET A 10 10.08 -16.33 11.59
N ASN A 11 9.84 -17.60 11.98
CA ASN A 11 10.66 -18.28 12.96
C ASN A 11 11.32 -19.55 12.42
N SER A 12 12.59 -19.41 12.06
CA SER A 12 13.61 -20.43 12.26
C SER A 12 14.94 -19.76 12.61
N GLN A 13 15.14 -19.38 13.88
CA GLN A 13 16.39 -19.51 14.66
C GLN A 13 16.31 -18.80 16.05
N PRO A 14 17.17 -19.17 17.02
CA PRO A 14 16.81 -19.29 18.42
C PRO A 14 16.80 -17.97 19.21
N SER A 15 16.21 -18.08 20.40
CA SER A 15 15.97 -17.07 21.43
C SER A 15 17.05 -15.97 21.55
N HIS A 16 16.55 -14.72 21.68
CA HIS A 16 17.24 -13.44 22.00
C HIS A 16 17.36 -12.38 20.89
N ALA A 17 16.59 -12.46 19.82
CA ALA A 17 16.32 -11.28 18.98
C ALA A 17 14.94 -10.72 19.30
N ARG A 18 14.89 -9.53 19.91
CA ARG A 18 13.69 -8.69 19.82
C ARG A 18 13.39 -8.53 18.33
N THR A 19 12.19 -8.93 17.91
CA THR A 19 11.69 -8.75 16.55
C THR A 19 11.60 -7.25 16.27
N ASP A 20 12.59 -6.68 15.59
CA ASP A 20 12.44 -5.37 14.96
C ASP A 20 11.45 -5.53 13.80
N SER A 21 10.17 -5.33 14.11
CA SER A 21 9.17 -5.04 13.09
C SER A 21 9.69 -3.82 12.31
N HIS A 22 9.90 -3.96 11.00
CA HIS A 22 10.25 -2.86 10.12
C HIS A 22 9.10 -1.84 10.16
N ARG A 23 9.23 -0.83 11.03
CA ARG A 23 8.18 0.15 11.27
C ARG A 23 8.14 1.14 10.11
N LEU A 24 7.20 0.92 9.20
CA LEU A 24 6.94 1.83 8.08
C LEU A 24 6.36 3.15 8.58
N THR A 25 6.82 4.25 8.02
CA THR A 25 6.31 5.59 8.29
C THR A 25 6.13 6.38 7.00
N LEU A 26 5.09 7.20 6.95
CA LEU A 26 4.74 7.99 5.77
C LEU A 26 5.63 9.24 5.67
N ASP A 27 6.05 9.57 4.45
CA ASP A 27 6.97 10.67 4.18
C ASP A 27 6.22 11.99 3.92
N LEU A 28 6.34 12.92 4.87
CA LEU A 28 5.80 14.29 4.81
C LEU A 28 6.35 15.11 3.61
N ASN A 29 7.49 14.72 3.05
CA ASN A 29 8.05 15.39 1.87
C ASN A 29 7.37 14.93 0.57
N THR A 30 6.71 13.76 0.58
CA THR A 30 6.05 13.20 -0.60
C THR A 30 4.54 13.41 -0.61
N VAL A 31 3.93 13.53 0.57
CA VAL A 31 2.47 13.58 0.74
C VAL A 31 1.83 14.77 0.03
N ASN A 32 0.77 14.51 -0.72
CA ASN A 32 -0.02 15.57 -1.33
C ASN A 32 -0.85 16.39 -0.32
N GLU A 33 -1.15 17.63 -0.66
CA GLU A 33 -1.85 18.58 0.23
C GLU A 33 -3.32 18.19 0.55
N TRP A 34 -3.95 17.31 -0.25
CA TRP A 34 -5.28 16.77 0.06
C TRP A 34 -5.26 15.64 1.10
N ILE A 35 -4.08 15.20 1.55
CA ILE A 35 -3.92 14.12 2.52
C ILE A 35 -3.45 14.68 3.85
N HIS A 36 -4.10 14.27 4.94
CA HIS A 36 -3.58 14.49 6.29
C HIS A 36 -2.91 13.23 6.83
N LEU A 37 -1.70 13.41 7.37
CA LEU A 37 -0.97 12.37 8.10
C LEU A 37 -1.13 12.56 9.60
N SER A 38 -1.52 11.50 10.31
CA SER A 38 -1.70 11.50 11.76
C SER A 38 -1.10 10.25 12.42
N GLU A 39 -1.26 10.15 13.75
CA GLU A 39 -0.74 9.05 14.57
C GLU A 39 0.76 8.76 14.35
N ARG A 40 1.60 9.80 14.34
CA ARG A 40 3.04 9.68 14.03
C ARG A 40 3.28 9.18 12.59
N ASN A 41 2.47 9.67 11.65
CA ASN A 41 2.57 9.41 10.21
C ASN A 41 2.37 7.93 9.84
N ILE A 42 1.41 7.27 10.49
CA ILE A 42 0.99 5.90 10.11
C ILE A 42 -0.46 5.86 9.62
N VAL A 43 -1.21 6.95 9.79
CA VAL A 43 -2.60 7.09 9.35
C VAL A 43 -2.68 8.17 8.26
N ILE A 44 -3.41 7.86 7.20
CA ILE A 44 -3.77 8.70 6.06
C ILE A 44 -5.28 8.93 6.12
N THR A 45 -5.69 10.18 6.04
CA THR A 45 -7.10 10.55 5.84
C THR A 45 -7.19 11.57 4.72
N ASP A 46 -8.21 11.43 3.88
CA ASP A 46 -8.63 12.51 2.99
C ASP A 46 -9.07 13.75 3.81
N THR A 47 -8.83 14.93 3.26
CA THR A 47 -9.04 16.21 3.95
C THR A 47 -9.94 17.17 3.19
N PHE A 48 -10.49 16.76 2.05
CA PHE A 48 -11.38 17.60 1.28
C PHE A 48 -12.53 18.15 2.16
N PRO A 49 -12.89 19.45 2.03
CA PRO A 49 -12.37 20.44 1.08
C PRO A 49 -11.16 21.26 1.57
N LYS A 50 -10.52 20.86 2.67
CA LYS A 50 -9.45 21.64 3.32
C LYS A 50 -8.05 21.07 3.07
N LEU A 51 -7.27 21.80 2.27
CA LEU A 51 -5.84 21.52 2.07
C LEU A 51 -5.03 21.57 3.37
N GLN A 52 -4.05 20.68 3.47
CA GLN A 52 -3.00 20.71 4.47
C GLN A 52 -1.87 21.64 4.04
N LEU A 53 -1.28 22.34 5.01
CA LEU A 53 -0.19 23.27 4.79
C LEU A 53 1.16 22.55 4.94
N TYR A 54 1.57 21.83 3.90
CA TYR A 54 2.90 21.27 3.83
C TYR A 54 3.86 22.23 3.11
N PRO A 55 5.14 22.34 3.54
CA PRO A 55 6.13 23.13 2.80
C PRO A 55 6.31 22.59 1.38
N ASP A 56 6.56 23.46 0.41
CA ASP A 56 6.86 22.99 -0.94
C ASP A 56 8.10 22.08 -0.95
N HIS A 57 8.07 21.03 -1.78
CA HIS A 57 9.13 20.05 -1.87
C HIS A 57 9.10 19.36 -3.26
N PRO A 58 10.27 19.13 -3.91
CA PRO A 58 10.32 18.49 -5.22
C PRO A 58 9.73 17.08 -5.23
N ASP A 59 9.87 16.34 -4.11
CA ASP A 59 9.31 14.99 -3.99
C ASP A 59 7.79 14.95 -3.73
N ARG A 60 7.14 16.10 -3.53
CA ARG A 60 5.71 16.18 -3.21
C ARG A 60 4.86 15.82 -4.41
N PHE A 61 3.93 14.89 -4.25
CA PHE A 61 3.00 14.55 -5.31
C PHE A 61 1.96 15.64 -5.55
N ASP A 62 1.65 15.89 -6.82
CA ASP A 62 0.53 16.77 -7.21
C ASP A 62 -0.83 16.05 -7.12
N TYR A 63 -0.85 14.72 -7.18
CA TYR A 63 -2.04 13.87 -6.95
C TYR A 63 -2.11 13.36 -5.52
N PRO A 64 -3.30 12.99 -4.99
CA PRO A 64 -3.52 12.46 -3.63
C PRO A 64 -2.77 11.15 -3.34
N GLN A 65 -1.45 11.24 -3.21
CA GLN A 65 -0.52 10.12 -3.05
C GLN A 65 0.54 10.42 -1.99
N VAL A 66 1.11 9.37 -1.44
CA VAL A 66 2.22 9.43 -0.48
C VAL A 66 3.06 8.15 -0.57
N LEU A 67 4.37 8.26 -0.33
CA LEU A 67 5.25 7.12 -0.10
C LEU A 67 5.62 6.98 1.37
N CYS A 68 5.96 5.76 1.78
CA CYS A 68 6.72 5.53 2.99
C CYS A 68 8.19 5.96 2.83
N ARG A 69 8.84 6.23 3.96
CA ARG A 69 10.26 6.62 4.02
C ARG A 69 11.19 5.44 3.83
N GLU A 70 10.80 4.28 4.37
CA GLU A 70 11.58 3.07 4.41
C GLU A 70 11.37 2.24 3.13
N SER A 71 12.46 1.67 2.60
CA SER A 71 12.39 0.69 1.51
C SER A 71 12.11 -0.72 2.03
N VAL A 72 11.45 -1.53 1.20
CA VAL A 72 11.09 -2.93 1.50
C VAL A 72 11.91 -3.93 0.66
N SER A 73 13.16 -3.56 0.32
CA SER A 73 13.99 -4.30 -0.64
C SER A 73 15.13 -5.12 -0.06
N ASP A 74 15.56 -4.84 1.17
CA ASP A 74 16.77 -5.48 1.72
C ASP A 74 16.53 -6.95 2.14
N ARG A 75 15.27 -7.34 2.36
CA ARG A 75 14.83 -8.67 2.82
C ARG A 75 13.43 -8.98 2.30
N ARG A 76 12.95 -10.17 2.64
CA ARG A 76 11.51 -10.48 2.65
C ARG A 76 10.81 -9.56 3.62
N CYS A 77 9.96 -8.69 3.10
CA CYS A 77 9.19 -7.74 3.90
C CYS A 77 7.72 -8.12 3.84
N TYR A 78 7.06 -8.02 4.99
CA TYR A 78 5.63 -8.16 5.10
C TYR A 78 5.10 -7.04 5.97
N TRP A 79 4.04 -6.39 5.51
CA TRP A 79 3.32 -5.40 6.29
C TRP A 79 1.83 -5.49 6.00
N GLU A 80 1.05 -4.90 6.90
CA GLU A 80 -0.39 -4.92 6.82
C GLU A 80 -0.94 -3.51 6.90
N ILE A 81 -2.09 -3.34 6.27
CA ILE A 81 -2.77 -2.08 6.18
C ILE A 81 -4.25 -2.32 6.43
N GLU A 82 -4.85 -1.45 7.21
CA GLU A 82 -6.30 -1.33 7.29
C GLU A 82 -6.76 -0.13 6.47
N TRP A 83 -7.85 -0.29 5.71
CA TRP A 83 -8.46 0.79 4.96
C TRP A 83 -9.97 0.84 5.12
N SER A 84 -10.55 2.01 4.90
CA SER A 84 -12.00 2.24 4.92
C SER A 84 -12.40 3.30 3.89
N GLY A 85 -13.68 3.36 3.55
CA GLY A 85 -14.23 4.29 2.55
C GLY A 85 -14.47 3.63 1.20
N GLU A 86 -14.53 4.44 0.14
CA GLU A 86 -14.93 4.01 -1.20
C GLU A 86 -13.80 3.32 -1.97
N CYS A 87 -12.60 3.91 -1.96
CA CYS A 87 -11.49 3.38 -2.74
C CYS A 87 -10.13 3.86 -2.23
N VAL A 88 -9.16 2.95 -2.19
CA VAL A 88 -7.75 3.24 -1.94
C VAL A 88 -6.88 2.45 -2.92
N SER A 89 -5.65 2.89 -3.16
CA SER A 89 -4.66 2.06 -3.85
C SER A 89 -3.45 1.80 -2.95
N ILE A 90 -3.06 0.54 -2.84
CA ILE A 90 -1.92 0.06 -2.07
C ILE A 90 -0.84 -0.34 -3.06
N SER A 91 0.30 0.35 -3.01
CA SER A 91 1.31 0.26 -4.05
C SER A 91 2.69 -0.04 -3.49
N VAL A 92 3.55 -0.56 -4.34
CA VAL A 92 5.00 -0.43 -4.20
C VAL A 92 5.54 0.28 -5.42
N SER A 93 6.52 1.16 -5.22
CA SER A 93 7.07 1.99 -6.29
C SER A 93 8.55 2.25 -6.10
N TYR A 94 9.27 2.39 -7.21
CA TYR A 94 10.59 2.99 -7.19
C TYR A 94 10.52 4.46 -6.79
N LYS A 95 11.56 4.96 -6.12
CA LYS A 95 11.63 6.37 -5.73
C LYS A 95 11.71 7.32 -6.94
N SER A 96 12.11 6.81 -8.10
CA SER A 96 12.22 7.57 -9.36
C SER A 96 10.87 7.98 -9.99
N ILE A 97 9.74 7.50 -9.47
CA ILE A 97 8.41 7.83 -10.01
C ILE A 97 8.24 9.36 -10.10
N SER A 98 7.65 9.82 -11.20
CA SER A 98 7.35 11.24 -11.38
C SER A 98 6.43 11.72 -10.25
N ARG A 99 6.66 12.94 -9.76
CA ARG A 99 5.88 13.54 -8.68
C ARG A 99 4.93 14.62 -9.19
N LYS A 100 5.25 15.18 -10.34
CA LYS A 100 4.70 16.44 -10.85
C LYS A 100 4.00 16.27 -12.20
N GLY A 101 3.05 17.16 -12.46
CA GLY A 101 2.32 17.28 -13.71
C GLY A 101 1.03 16.44 -13.77
N GLY A 102 0.13 16.78 -14.69
CA GLY A 102 -1.20 16.15 -14.83
C GLY A 102 -1.23 14.84 -15.64
N GLY A 103 -0.07 14.20 -15.82
CA GLY A 103 0.08 13.00 -16.64
C GLY A 103 -0.02 11.72 -15.84
N LYS A 104 -0.28 10.61 -16.54
CA LYS A 104 -0.34 9.26 -15.97
C LYS A 104 0.97 8.82 -15.28
N GLU A 105 2.11 9.36 -15.72
CA GLU A 105 3.45 8.98 -15.24
C GLU A 105 3.66 9.15 -13.73
N CYS A 106 2.91 10.04 -13.08
CA CYS A 106 3.03 10.26 -11.64
C CYS A 106 2.05 9.45 -10.79
N LEU A 107 1.08 8.76 -11.40
CA LEU A 107 0.08 7.96 -10.70
C LEU A 107 0.57 6.52 -10.51
N PHE A 108 0.39 5.96 -9.31
CA PHE A 108 0.75 4.58 -9.03
C PHE A 108 0.06 3.60 -9.97
N GLY A 109 0.84 2.67 -10.52
CA GLY A 109 0.43 1.63 -11.46
C GLY A 109 0.26 2.09 -12.90
N TYR A 110 0.23 3.39 -13.18
CA TYR A 110 0.08 3.92 -14.54
C TYR A 110 1.40 4.10 -15.30
N ASN A 111 2.51 3.66 -14.70
CA ASN A 111 3.87 3.66 -15.24
C ASN A 111 4.53 2.29 -14.98
N ASP A 112 5.73 2.11 -15.51
CA ASP A 112 6.55 0.90 -15.35
C ASP A 112 7.35 0.84 -14.03
N GLN A 113 7.21 1.87 -13.17
CA GLN A 113 7.97 2.04 -11.93
C GLN A 113 7.15 1.73 -10.67
N SER A 114 5.89 1.30 -10.84
CA SER A 114 4.99 1.04 -9.73
C SER A 114 4.00 -0.07 -10.04
N TRP A 115 3.65 -0.80 -8.98
CA TRP A 115 2.67 -1.89 -8.98
C TRP A 115 1.63 -1.58 -7.92
N SER A 116 0.36 -1.60 -8.28
CA SER A 116 -0.70 -1.11 -7.39
C SER A 116 -1.89 -2.05 -7.35
N LEU A 117 -2.37 -2.32 -6.14
CA LEU A 117 -3.65 -2.93 -5.87
C LEU A 117 -4.66 -1.84 -5.55
N ILE A 118 -5.63 -1.66 -6.44
CA ILE A 118 -6.81 -0.83 -6.21
C ILE A 118 -7.80 -1.66 -5.39
N CYS A 119 -8.19 -1.14 -4.24
CA CYS A 119 -9.18 -1.71 -3.34
C CYS A 119 -10.41 -0.81 -3.38
N SER A 120 -11.57 -1.36 -3.73
CA SER A 120 -12.86 -0.68 -3.60
C SER A 120 -13.92 -1.61 -3.02
N LEU A 121 -15.12 -1.09 -2.76
CA LEU A 121 -16.25 -1.90 -2.30
C LEU A 121 -16.71 -2.93 -3.35
N ASP A 122 -16.49 -2.65 -4.63
CA ASP A 122 -16.90 -3.51 -5.75
C ASP A 122 -15.91 -4.64 -6.07
N GLY A 123 -14.69 -4.59 -5.52
CA GLY A 123 -13.66 -5.58 -5.84
C GLY A 123 -12.24 -5.08 -5.75
N TYR A 124 -11.32 -5.95 -6.16
CA TYR A 124 -9.92 -5.62 -6.33
C TYR A 124 -9.56 -5.50 -7.81
N SER A 125 -8.69 -4.55 -8.14
CA SER A 125 -8.00 -4.50 -9.42
C SER A 125 -6.50 -4.37 -9.22
N PHE A 126 -5.72 -5.09 -10.02
CA PHE A 126 -4.29 -4.87 -10.10
C PHE A 126 -3.97 -3.96 -11.29
N ILE A 127 -3.05 -3.03 -11.12
CA ILE A 127 -2.59 -2.16 -12.20
C ILE A 127 -1.07 -1.97 -12.18
N HIS A 128 -0.48 -2.11 -13.35
CA HIS A 128 0.94 -1.86 -13.62
C HIS A 128 1.11 -1.44 -15.09
N ASN A 129 1.95 -0.45 -15.36
CA ASN A 129 2.18 0.09 -16.70
C ASN A 129 0.88 0.44 -17.46
N ASN A 130 -0.08 1.04 -16.74
CA ASN A 130 -1.41 1.40 -17.27
C ASN A 130 -2.23 0.20 -17.79
N ILE A 131 -1.84 -1.03 -17.45
CA ILE A 131 -2.60 -2.26 -17.70
C ILE A 131 -3.34 -2.63 -16.42
N ARG A 132 -4.67 -2.51 -16.44
CA ARG A 132 -5.54 -2.84 -15.31
C ARG A 132 -6.19 -4.22 -15.51
N THR A 133 -6.11 -5.05 -14.48
CA THR A 133 -6.72 -6.38 -14.43
C THR A 133 -7.69 -6.45 -13.25
N HIS A 134 -8.95 -6.79 -13.51
CA HIS A 134 -9.93 -7.05 -12.46
C HIS A 134 -9.67 -8.42 -11.82
N LEU A 135 -9.76 -8.52 -10.50
CA LEU A 135 -9.40 -9.73 -9.76
C LEU A 135 -10.67 -10.42 -9.22
N PRO A 136 -10.77 -11.75 -9.31
CA PRO A 136 -11.95 -12.51 -8.89
C PRO A 136 -11.92 -12.80 -7.38
N VAL A 137 -11.60 -11.80 -6.57
CA VAL A 137 -11.57 -11.89 -5.10
C VAL A 137 -12.40 -10.75 -4.54
N GLU A 138 -13.34 -11.08 -3.66
CA GLU A 138 -14.20 -10.09 -3.04
C GLU A 138 -13.53 -9.47 -1.79
N PRO A 139 -13.73 -8.17 -1.53
CA PRO A 139 -13.25 -7.53 -0.31
C PRO A 139 -13.95 -8.10 0.93
N ILE A 140 -13.18 -8.47 1.95
CA ILE A 140 -13.71 -9.06 3.18
C ILE A 140 -13.63 -8.03 4.30
N ILE A 141 -14.77 -7.77 4.92
CA ILE A 141 -14.85 -6.85 6.05
C ILE A 141 -14.07 -7.46 7.22
N SER A 142 -13.03 -6.76 7.65
CA SER A 142 -12.22 -7.17 8.81
C SER A 142 -12.89 -6.75 10.12
N ARG A 143 -13.48 -5.56 10.17
CA ARG A 143 -14.24 -5.05 11.33
C ARG A 143 -15.14 -3.90 10.93
N THR A 144 -16.09 -3.57 11.81
CA THR A 144 -16.95 -2.40 11.68
C THR A 144 -16.78 -1.52 12.92
N VAL A 145 -16.51 -0.23 12.72
CA VAL A 145 -16.36 0.76 13.81
C VAL A 145 -17.21 1.97 13.44
N ASN A 146 -18.11 2.37 14.33
CA ASN A 146 -19.02 3.51 14.10
C ASN A 146 -19.72 3.42 12.74
N GLU A 147 -20.28 2.25 12.42
CA GLU A 147 -20.97 1.96 11.14
C GLU A 147 -20.07 2.00 9.88
N LYS A 148 -18.80 2.37 10.02
CA LYS A 148 -17.80 2.32 8.95
C LYS A 148 -17.21 0.92 8.85
N LYS A 149 -17.20 0.37 7.63
CA LYS A 149 -16.55 -0.92 7.32
C LYS A 149 -15.05 -0.69 7.14
N HIS A 150 -14.26 -1.57 7.74
CA HIS A 150 -12.82 -1.61 7.61
C HIS A 150 -12.40 -2.92 6.97
N TYR A 151 -11.41 -2.84 6.10
CA TYR A 151 -10.84 -3.95 5.34
C TYR A 151 -9.35 -4.02 5.65
N ARG A 152 -8.79 -5.22 5.65
CA ARG A 152 -7.36 -5.44 5.92
C ARG A 152 -6.70 -6.05 4.71
N VAL A 153 -5.54 -5.53 4.34
CA VAL A 153 -4.70 -6.04 3.24
C VAL A 153 -3.29 -6.28 3.76
N GLY A 154 -2.75 -7.45 3.46
CA GLY A 154 -1.37 -7.80 3.72
C GLY A 154 -0.59 -7.69 2.42
N VAL A 155 0.63 -7.15 2.49
CA VAL A 155 1.53 -7.05 1.34
C VAL A 155 2.82 -7.76 1.68
N TYR A 156 3.26 -8.62 0.77
CA TYR A 156 4.51 -9.35 0.87
C TYR A 156 5.41 -9.00 -0.31
N VAL A 157 6.66 -8.69 -0.03
CA VAL A 157 7.70 -8.43 -1.03
C VAL A 157 8.89 -9.34 -0.77
N ASP A 158 9.32 -10.07 -1.79
CA ASP A 158 10.64 -10.68 -1.87
C ASP A 158 11.36 -10.05 -3.06
N HIS A 159 12.15 -9.01 -2.79
CA HIS A 159 12.83 -8.26 -3.84
C HIS A 159 13.80 -9.13 -4.63
N SER A 160 14.56 -9.98 -3.92
CA SER A 160 15.54 -10.89 -4.52
C SER A 160 14.92 -11.97 -5.41
N ALA A 161 13.76 -12.49 -5.02
CA ALA A 161 13.02 -13.48 -5.80
C ALA A 161 12.07 -12.84 -6.83
N GLY A 162 11.91 -11.52 -6.82
CA GLY A 162 11.04 -10.83 -7.75
C GLY A 162 9.55 -10.95 -7.44
N THR A 163 9.18 -11.29 -6.19
CA THR A 163 7.80 -11.59 -5.82
C THR A 163 7.15 -10.40 -5.11
N LEU A 164 5.94 -10.03 -5.54
CA LEU A 164 5.03 -9.16 -4.81
C LEU A 164 3.66 -9.84 -4.72
N SER A 165 3.15 -9.99 -3.50
CA SER A 165 1.87 -10.63 -3.23
C SER A 165 0.99 -9.78 -2.34
N PHE A 166 -0.31 -9.80 -2.62
CA PHE A 166 -1.35 -9.12 -1.85
C PHE A 166 -2.32 -10.13 -1.27
N TYR A 167 -2.77 -9.89 -0.04
CA TYR A 167 -3.63 -10.79 0.71
C TYR A 167 -4.80 -10.05 1.36
N SER A 168 -5.97 -10.66 1.35
CA SER A 168 -7.13 -10.32 2.17
C SER A 168 -7.18 -11.23 3.39
N PHE A 169 -8.09 -10.96 4.33
CA PHE A 169 -8.23 -11.75 5.55
C PHE A 169 -9.68 -12.14 5.81
N SER A 170 -9.89 -13.43 6.12
CA SER A 170 -11.12 -13.93 6.72
C SER A 170 -10.81 -14.44 8.12
N GLY A 171 -11.04 -13.59 9.13
CA GLY A 171 -10.51 -13.83 10.48
C GLY A 171 -8.98 -13.88 10.46
N ASP A 172 -8.40 -14.98 10.95
CA ASP A 172 -6.94 -15.20 10.93
C ASP A 172 -6.42 -15.85 9.63
N THR A 173 -7.30 -16.17 8.70
CA THR A 173 -6.93 -16.82 7.44
C THR A 173 -6.55 -15.80 6.38
N MET A 174 -5.35 -15.91 5.82
CA MET A 174 -4.92 -15.11 4.67
C MET A 174 -5.46 -15.72 3.37
N ILE A 175 -6.05 -14.85 2.55
CA ILE A 175 -6.60 -15.21 1.24
C ILE A 175 -5.79 -14.44 0.20
N LEU A 176 -5.11 -15.16 -0.69
CA LEU A 176 -4.34 -14.54 -1.76
C LEU A 176 -5.25 -13.75 -2.70
N ILE A 177 -4.99 -12.46 -2.85
CA ILE A 177 -5.66 -11.58 -3.83
C ILE A 177 -4.95 -11.67 -5.17
N HIS A 178 -3.63 -11.43 -5.18
CA HIS A 178 -2.82 -11.41 -6.39
C HIS A 178 -1.35 -11.61 -6.08
N THR A 179 -0.61 -12.21 -7.02
CA THR A 179 0.84 -12.27 -7.01
C THR A 179 1.37 -11.87 -8.37
N VAL A 180 2.38 -11.01 -8.38
CA VAL A 180 3.20 -10.73 -9.55
C VAL A 180 4.60 -11.29 -9.33
N GLN A 181 5.16 -11.86 -10.40
CA GLN A 181 6.57 -12.19 -10.51
C GLN A 181 7.20 -11.26 -11.54
N THR A 182 8.24 -10.54 -11.13
CA THR A 182 8.93 -9.55 -11.95
C THR A 182 10.37 -9.36 -11.48
N THR A 183 11.21 -8.69 -12.27
CA THR A 183 12.56 -8.33 -11.83
C THR A 183 12.56 -6.89 -11.33
N PHE A 184 12.69 -6.72 -10.02
CA PHE A 184 12.87 -5.39 -9.44
C PHE A 184 14.30 -4.90 -9.64
N THR A 185 14.44 -3.69 -10.18
CA THR A 185 15.72 -3.09 -10.57
C THR A 185 16.17 -1.98 -9.64
N GLN A 186 15.28 -1.50 -8.77
CA GLN A 186 15.56 -0.46 -7.77
C GLN A 186 14.89 -0.81 -6.42
N PRO A 187 15.26 -0.11 -5.33
CA PRO A 187 14.54 -0.22 -4.07
C PRO A 187 13.07 0.17 -4.21
N LEU A 188 12.21 -0.60 -3.54
CA LEU A 188 10.76 -0.44 -3.52
C LEU A 188 10.34 0.29 -2.25
N TYR A 189 9.44 1.25 -2.40
CA TYR A 189 8.84 2.00 -1.32
C TYR A 189 7.33 1.75 -1.34
N PRO A 190 6.72 1.37 -0.20
CA PRO A 190 5.28 1.32 -0.07
C PRO A 190 4.68 2.70 -0.38
N GLY A 191 3.55 2.71 -1.07
CA GLY A 191 2.87 3.92 -1.51
C GLY A 191 1.37 3.78 -1.46
N PHE A 192 0.69 4.90 -1.24
CA PHE A 192 -0.76 4.93 -1.05
C PHE A 192 -1.36 6.05 -1.89
N TRP A 193 -2.45 5.73 -2.58
CA TRP A 193 -3.39 6.71 -3.12
C TRP A 193 -4.71 6.59 -2.37
N ILE A 194 -5.40 7.70 -2.15
CA ILE A 194 -6.66 7.73 -1.40
C ILE A 194 -7.74 8.51 -2.14
N ASN A 195 -8.97 7.97 -2.14
CA ASN A 195 -10.14 8.66 -2.63
C ASN A 195 -10.80 9.51 -1.52
N TYR A 196 -11.78 10.32 -1.90
CA TYR A 196 -12.63 11.08 -0.97
C TYR A 196 -13.20 10.20 0.16
N GLU A 197 -13.27 10.75 1.38
CA GLU A 197 -13.81 10.10 2.60
C GLU A 197 -13.17 8.74 2.99
N SER A 198 -12.06 8.40 2.36
CA SER A 198 -11.35 7.16 2.62
C SER A 198 -10.24 7.37 3.66
N SER A 199 -9.84 6.28 4.32
CA SER A 199 -8.69 6.29 5.24
C SER A 199 -7.83 5.04 5.07
N VAL A 200 -6.55 5.18 5.40
CA VAL A 200 -5.57 4.09 5.42
C VAL A 200 -4.77 4.16 6.72
N LYS A 201 -4.51 3.02 7.35
CA LYS A 201 -3.68 2.89 8.54
C LYS A 201 -2.68 1.74 8.37
N LEU A 202 -1.39 2.05 8.51
CA LEU A 202 -0.34 1.04 8.65
C LEU A 202 -0.48 0.35 10.03
N CYS A 203 -0.43 -0.99 10.03
CA CYS A 203 -0.60 -1.82 11.24
C CYS A 203 0.73 -2.26 11.87
#